data_AF-A0A7J5ASP1-F1
#
_entry.id   AF-A0A7J5ASP1-F1
#
_cell.length_a   1.000
_cell.length_b   1.000
_cell.length_c   1.000
_cell.angle_alpha   90.00
_cell.angle_beta   90.00
_cell.angle_gamma   90.00
#
_symmetry.space_group_name_H-M   'P 1'
#
loop_
_entity.id
_entity.type
_entity.pdbx_description
1 polymer ?
#
loop_
_entity_poly.entity_id
_entity_poly.type
_entity_poly.pdbx_seq_one_letter_code
_entity_poly.pdbx_strand_id
1 'polypeptide(L)'
;MKRLYVLILFIIISSCQKNDEVDINPENLLLGSWTNSVYNQDTETTTFERVYKLPDEQYGVLFERDGNFITRTSGWCGTPPLTFYNTKGSFLLENKIIKVTSQEFPFSFNWEIVSLDEKKLVIRRTLTDQEKDYQKLMVLFSEIETLANSVSCVNSNDWNFIGYGTKACGGFQGYIAYSNKINVSDFLEKVITYTKEEDAYNKKWNIFSNCSIPMKPVEINCVNGFPVFKY
;
A
#
# COMPACT_ATOMS: atom_id res chain seq x y z
N MET A 1 73.18 -15.88 -47.32
CA MET A 1 71.76 -16.24 -47.07
C MET A 1 71.38 -15.72 -45.69
N LYS A 2 70.68 -14.57 -45.61
CA LYS A 2 70.37 -13.86 -44.35
C LYS A 2 69.12 -14.49 -43.71
N ARG A 3 69.23 -14.89 -42.44
CA ARG A 3 68.11 -15.36 -41.60
C ARG A 3 67.28 -14.15 -41.16
N LEU A 4 65.98 -14.17 -41.44
CA LEU A 4 65.01 -13.19 -40.97
C LEU A 4 64.20 -13.84 -39.85
N TYR A 5 64.47 -13.45 -38.59
CA TYR A 5 63.64 -13.85 -37.45
C TYR A 5 62.61 -12.75 -37.21
N VAL A 6 61.34 -13.07 -37.45
CA VAL A 6 60.22 -12.19 -37.12
C VAL A 6 59.81 -12.50 -35.68
N LEU A 7 60.08 -11.56 -34.78
CA LEU A 7 59.67 -11.61 -33.38
C LEU A 7 58.22 -11.12 -33.30
N ILE A 8 57.27 -12.03 -33.05
CA ILE A 8 55.86 -11.69 -32.85
C ILE A 8 55.69 -11.25 -31.40
N LEU A 9 55.51 -9.95 -31.20
CA LEU A 9 55.21 -9.34 -29.90
C LEU A 9 53.72 -9.57 -29.58
N PHE A 10 53.43 -10.51 -28.69
CA PHE A 10 52.08 -10.75 -28.16
C PHE A 10 51.72 -9.60 -27.20
N ILE A 11 50.97 -8.62 -27.68
CA ILE A 11 50.39 -7.56 -26.84
C ILE A 11 49.18 -8.16 -26.13
N ILE A 12 49.36 -8.50 -24.85
CA ILE A 12 48.27 -8.90 -23.96
C ILE A 12 47.50 -7.63 -23.61
N ILE A 13 46.39 -7.38 -24.31
CA ILE A 13 45.40 -6.38 -23.92
C ILE A 13 44.65 -6.93 -22.71
N SER A 14 45.15 -6.64 -21.51
CA SER A 14 44.39 -6.81 -20.27
C SER A 14 43.28 -5.76 -20.24
N SER A 15 42.10 -6.14 -20.74
CA SER A 15 40.86 -5.43 -20.50
C SER A 15 40.56 -5.50 -19.01
N CYS A 16 40.89 -4.44 -18.27
CA CYS A 16 40.29 -4.22 -16.95
C CYS A 16 38.81 -3.90 -17.17
N GLN A 17 37.94 -4.92 -17.15
CA GLN A 17 36.56 -4.69 -16.72
C GLN A 17 36.65 -4.08 -15.32
N LYS A 18 36.11 -2.87 -15.12
CA LYS A 18 35.80 -2.39 -13.78
C LYS A 18 34.81 -3.41 -13.21
N ASN A 19 35.30 -4.27 -12.33
CA ASN A 19 34.41 -5.04 -11.49
C ASN A 19 33.77 -4.01 -10.56
N ASP A 20 32.51 -3.70 -10.85
CA ASP A 20 31.68 -2.89 -9.98
C ASP A 20 31.48 -3.68 -8.67
N GLU A 21 32.29 -3.38 -7.66
CA GLU A 21 32.28 -4.05 -6.36
C GLU A 21 31.13 -3.53 -5.50
N VAL A 22 30.34 -4.45 -4.94
CA VAL A 22 29.23 -4.13 -4.05
C VAL A 22 29.77 -3.52 -2.74
N ASP A 23 29.47 -2.24 -2.48
CA ASP A 23 29.77 -1.59 -1.20
C ASP A 23 28.80 -2.07 -0.12
N ILE A 24 29.24 -3.00 0.72
CA ILE A 24 28.46 -3.54 1.83
C ILE A 24 28.84 -2.79 3.10
N ASN A 25 27.85 -2.18 3.75
CA ASN A 25 28.05 -1.58 5.06
C ASN A 25 27.93 -2.66 6.15
N PRO A 26 29.00 -2.99 6.90
CA PRO A 26 28.96 -4.03 7.91
C PRO A 26 28.09 -3.67 9.13
N GLU A 27 27.90 -2.37 9.41
CA GLU A 27 27.06 -1.89 10.52
C GLU A 27 25.57 -1.89 10.16
N ASN A 28 25.24 -1.84 8.87
CA ASN A 28 23.86 -1.85 8.41
C ASN A 28 23.75 -2.53 7.04
N LEU A 29 23.52 -3.84 7.07
CA LEU A 29 23.34 -4.66 5.87
C LEU A 29 22.13 -4.23 5.02
N LEU A 30 21.16 -3.47 5.55
CA LEU A 30 20.00 -3.05 4.74
C LEU A 30 20.41 -2.06 3.63
N LEU A 31 21.45 -1.27 3.87
CA LEU A 31 21.91 -0.24 2.94
C LEU A 31 22.38 -0.85 1.62
N GLY A 32 22.08 -0.16 0.52
CA GLY A 32 22.43 -0.59 -0.83
C GLY A 32 21.23 -0.88 -1.72
N SER A 33 21.52 -1.41 -2.92
CA SER A 33 20.53 -1.66 -3.97
C SER A 33 20.05 -3.11 -3.94
N TRP A 34 18.74 -3.30 -4.14
CA TRP A 34 18.04 -4.58 -4.08
C TRP A 34 17.09 -4.74 -5.27
N THR A 35 17.12 -5.86 -5.97
CA THR A 35 16.32 -6.14 -7.17
C THR A 35 15.84 -7.60 -7.18
N ASN A 36 15.36 -8.12 -8.32
CA ASN A 36 14.95 -9.52 -8.51
C ASN A 36 13.89 -9.95 -7.48
N SER A 37 12.93 -9.08 -7.17
CA SER A 37 11.92 -9.38 -6.15
C SER A 37 11.07 -10.60 -6.53
N VAL A 38 11.09 -11.65 -5.72
CA VAL A 38 10.26 -12.85 -5.89
C VAL A 38 9.30 -12.98 -4.71
N TYR A 39 8.00 -13.06 -4.99
CA TYR A 39 6.97 -13.26 -3.97
C TYR A 39 6.70 -14.76 -3.76
N ASN A 40 6.66 -15.18 -2.50
CA ASN A 40 6.28 -16.51 -2.07
C ASN A 40 4.90 -16.45 -1.38
N GLN A 41 3.91 -17.10 -1.98
CA GLN A 41 2.52 -17.07 -1.50
C GLN A 41 2.33 -17.81 -0.17
N ASP A 42 3.01 -18.95 0.04
CA ASP A 42 2.83 -19.78 1.23
C ASP A 42 3.32 -19.10 2.52
N THR A 43 4.34 -18.25 2.40
CA THR A 43 4.97 -17.55 3.54
C THR A 43 4.64 -16.06 3.59
N GLU A 44 3.94 -15.56 2.56
CA GLU A 44 3.64 -14.16 2.33
C GLU A 44 4.89 -13.26 2.37
N THR A 45 6.01 -13.76 1.83
CA THR A 45 7.29 -13.04 1.82
C THR A 45 7.73 -12.62 0.43
N THR A 46 8.47 -11.52 0.36
CA THR A 46 9.19 -11.09 -0.84
C THR A 46 10.68 -11.19 -0.58
N THR A 47 11.40 -11.89 -1.47
CA THR A 47 12.86 -11.98 -1.44
C THR A 47 13.45 -11.07 -2.49
N PHE A 48 14.42 -10.24 -2.11
CA PHE A 48 15.24 -9.43 -3.00
C PHE A 48 16.68 -9.93 -3.02
N GLU A 49 17.38 -9.66 -4.11
CA GLU A 49 18.80 -9.90 -4.28
C GLU A 49 19.58 -8.59 -4.31
N ARG A 50 20.71 -8.55 -3.60
CA ARG A 50 21.59 -7.38 -3.57
C ARG A 50 22.27 -7.22 -4.92
N VAL A 51 22.36 -5.98 -5.39
CA VAL A 51 23.13 -5.58 -6.57
C VAL A 51 23.97 -4.35 -6.25
N TYR A 52 25.04 -4.14 -7.03
CA TYR A 52 25.88 -2.95 -6.89
C TYR A 52 25.09 -1.66 -7.14
N LYS A 53 24.28 -1.65 -8.20
CA LYS A 53 23.44 -0.53 -8.61
C LYS A 53 22.11 -1.06 -9.13
N LEU A 54 21.03 -0.30 -8.91
CA LEU A 54 19.73 -0.58 -9.51
C LEU A 54 19.83 -0.68 -11.05
N PRO A 55 19.38 -1.79 -11.66
CA PRO A 55 19.35 -1.92 -13.11
C PRO A 55 18.38 -0.93 -13.76
N ASP A 56 18.69 -0.50 -14.98
CA ASP A 56 17.87 0.48 -15.69
C ASP A 56 16.51 -0.11 -16.09
N GLU A 57 16.40 -1.39 -16.43
CA GLU A 57 15.14 -1.98 -16.94
C GLU A 57 14.52 -3.02 -15.98
N GLN A 58 14.65 -2.79 -14.67
CA GLN A 58 14.14 -3.71 -13.66
C GLN A 58 13.58 -3.02 -12.42
N TYR A 59 12.58 -3.62 -11.78
CA TYR A 59 12.11 -3.19 -10.47
C TYR A 59 13.16 -3.39 -9.39
N GLY A 60 13.28 -2.43 -8.47
CA GLY A 60 14.20 -2.55 -7.34
C GLY A 60 14.08 -1.38 -6.38
N VAL A 61 14.80 -1.47 -5.27
CA VAL A 61 14.82 -0.48 -4.21
C VAL A 61 16.23 -0.18 -3.73
N LEU A 62 16.48 1.04 -3.30
CA LEU A 62 17.77 1.48 -2.75
C LEU A 62 17.54 2.17 -1.40
N PHE A 63 18.28 1.72 -0.39
CA PHE A 63 18.34 2.31 0.94
C PHE A 63 19.67 3.06 1.11
N GLU A 64 19.60 4.38 1.32
CA GLU A 64 20.78 5.23 1.48
C GLU A 64 21.09 5.55 2.96
N ARG A 65 22.33 5.96 3.25
CA ARG A 65 22.82 6.18 4.63
C ARG A 65 22.12 7.32 5.37
N ASP A 66 21.60 8.30 4.64
CA ASP A 66 20.89 9.48 5.16
C ASP A 66 19.38 9.23 5.37
N GLY A 67 18.91 8.01 5.17
CA GLY A 67 17.50 7.64 5.31
C GLY A 67 16.69 7.87 4.04
N ASN A 68 17.32 8.24 2.91
CA ASN A 68 16.61 8.28 1.63
C ASN A 68 16.28 6.88 1.14
N PHE A 69 15.13 6.78 0.46
CA PHE A 69 14.65 5.58 -0.19
C PHE A 69 14.37 5.87 -1.65
N ILE A 70 14.84 5.01 -2.54
CA ILE A 70 14.55 5.11 -3.98
C ILE A 70 13.87 3.83 -4.42
N THR A 71 12.79 3.96 -5.20
CA THR A 71 12.15 2.84 -5.90
C THR A 71 12.37 2.98 -7.39
N ARG A 72 12.89 1.93 -8.03
CA ARG A 72 12.91 1.77 -9.49
C ARG A 72 11.61 1.08 -9.90
N THR A 73 10.78 1.74 -10.70
CA THR A 73 9.46 1.24 -11.10
C THR A 73 9.11 1.66 -12.52
N SER A 74 8.14 0.98 -13.13
CA SER A 74 7.52 1.41 -14.39
C SER A 74 6.09 1.94 -14.20
N GLY A 75 5.67 2.14 -12.94
CA GLY A 75 4.33 2.57 -12.58
C GLY A 75 3.31 1.42 -12.58
N TRP A 76 2.02 1.79 -12.61
CA TRP A 76 0.90 0.86 -12.66
C TRP A 76 0.43 0.69 -14.12
N CYS A 77 0.32 -0.56 -14.59
CA CYS A 77 -0.24 -1.00 -15.87
C CYS A 77 0.38 -0.45 -17.19
N GLY A 78 1.69 -0.65 -17.38
CA GLY A 78 2.33 -0.43 -18.68
C GLY A 78 2.13 -1.61 -19.66
N THR A 79 1.74 -1.32 -20.91
CA THR A 79 1.86 -2.30 -22.01
C THR A 79 3.31 -2.28 -22.51
N PRO A 80 3.99 -3.42 -22.69
CA PRO A 80 5.37 -3.43 -23.15
C PRO A 80 5.59 -2.63 -24.46
N PRO A 81 6.74 -1.96 -24.62
CA PRO A 81 7.90 -1.95 -23.71
C PRO A 81 7.67 -1.08 -22.47
N LEU A 82 8.11 -1.58 -21.31
CA LEU A 82 8.02 -0.84 -20.05
C LEU A 82 9.10 0.25 -19.99
N THR A 83 8.73 1.46 -19.56
CA THR A 83 9.68 2.53 -19.28
C THR A 83 9.85 2.68 -17.77
N PHE A 84 11.07 2.51 -17.29
CA PHE A 84 11.37 2.60 -15.87
C PHE A 84 11.87 3.99 -15.47
N TYR A 85 11.44 4.45 -14.29
CA TYR A 85 11.85 5.69 -13.65
C TYR A 85 12.11 5.45 -12.15
N ASN A 86 12.69 6.45 -11.49
CA ASN A 86 12.95 6.40 -10.05
C ASN A 86 11.97 7.30 -9.33
N THR A 87 11.33 6.77 -8.30
CA THR A 87 10.59 7.56 -7.32
C THR A 87 11.43 7.72 -6.07
N LYS A 88 11.25 8.85 -5.38
CA LYS A 88 11.97 9.18 -4.15
C LYS A 88 11.07 9.04 -2.94
N GLY A 89 11.69 8.77 -1.81
CA GLY A 89 11.07 8.60 -0.52
C GLY A 89 12.10 8.64 0.59
N SER A 90 11.66 8.24 1.78
CA SER A 90 12.48 8.07 2.96
C SER A 90 12.14 6.76 3.65
N PHE A 91 13.08 6.22 4.40
CA PHE A 91 12.83 5.06 5.24
C PHE A 91 13.35 5.27 6.67
N LEU A 92 12.73 4.56 7.60
CA LEU A 92 13.16 4.44 8.99
C LEU A 92 13.11 2.96 9.37
N LEU A 93 14.20 2.44 9.95
CA LEU A 93 14.27 1.07 10.45
C LEU A 93 14.12 1.06 11.98
N GLU A 94 13.02 0.49 12.47
CA GLU A 94 12.74 0.34 13.90
C GLU A 94 12.25 -1.07 14.19
N ASN A 95 12.88 -1.78 15.14
CA ASN A 95 12.44 -3.11 15.56
C ASN A 95 12.21 -4.09 14.38
N LYS A 96 13.13 -4.12 13.42
CA LYS A 96 13.05 -4.90 12.16
C LYS A 96 11.94 -4.45 11.19
N ILE A 97 11.23 -3.36 11.46
CA ILE A 97 10.24 -2.79 10.56
C ILE A 97 10.88 -1.63 9.80
N ILE A 98 10.97 -1.79 8.49
CA ILE A 98 11.29 -0.73 7.55
C ILE A 98 9.99 0.03 7.28
N LYS A 99 9.90 1.26 7.78
CA LYS A 99 8.79 2.18 7.52
C LYS A 99 9.19 3.09 6.37
N VAL A 100 8.50 2.99 5.24
CA VAL A 100 8.78 3.77 4.04
C VAL A 100 7.70 4.83 3.85
N THR A 101 8.14 6.02 3.46
CA THR A 101 7.31 7.09 2.91
C THR A 101 7.76 7.36 1.48
N SER A 102 6.84 7.48 0.54
CA SER A 102 7.09 7.65 -0.89
C SER A 102 6.36 8.87 -1.42
N GLN A 103 6.92 9.50 -2.45
CA GLN A 103 6.27 10.60 -3.19
C GLN A 103 5.15 10.12 -4.11
N GLU A 104 5.14 8.82 -4.45
CA GLU A 104 4.12 8.20 -5.29
C GLU A 104 3.41 7.08 -4.53
N PHE A 105 2.20 6.75 -5.00
CA PHE A 105 1.41 5.67 -4.41
C PHE A 105 2.16 4.32 -4.49
N PRO A 106 2.20 3.53 -3.40
CA PRO A 106 1.66 3.84 -2.08
C PRO A 106 2.52 4.86 -1.31
N PHE A 107 1.92 5.96 -0.85
CA PHE A 107 2.62 7.07 -0.18
C PHE A 107 3.30 6.65 1.13
N SER A 108 2.88 5.54 1.74
CA SER A 108 3.57 4.93 2.87
C SER A 108 3.32 3.43 2.94
N PHE A 109 4.31 2.67 3.40
CA PHE A 109 4.17 1.24 3.66
C PHE A 109 5.24 0.77 4.65
N ASN A 110 4.97 -0.34 5.32
CA ASN A 110 5.88 -1.02 6.24
C ASN A 110 6.25 -2.41 5.72
N TRP A 111 7.52 -2.76 5.87
CA TRP A 111 8.08 -4.10 5.66
C TRP A 111 8.77 -4.60 6.92
N GLU A 112 8.38 -5.78 7.39
CA GLU A 112 9.10 -6.49 8.43
C GLU A 112 10.24 -7.30 7.78
N ILE A 113 11.46 -7.15 8.27
CA ILE A 113 12.60 -7.97 7.88
C ILE A 113 12.46 -9.36 8.50
N VAL A 114 12.22 -10.36 7.65
CA VAL A 114 12.19 -11.77 8.03
C VAL A 114 13.61 -12.32 8.11
N SER A 115 14.44 -12.02 7.11
CA SER A 115 15.88 -12.28 7.14
C SER A 115 16.63 -11.27 6.29
N LEU A 116 17.90 -11.03 6.63
CA LEU A 116 18.78 -10.11 5.94
C LEU A 116 20.22 -10.59 6.05
N ASP A 117 20.89 -10.72 4.90
CA ASP A 117 22.32 -11.00 4.80
C ASP A 117 22.98 -10.17 3.67
N GLU A 118 24.25 -10.47 3.37
CA GLU A 118 25.02 -9.79 2.34
C GLU A 118 24.46 -9.94 0.92
N LYS A 119 23.56 -10.91 0.67
CA LYS A 119 23.07 -11.24 -0.67
C LYS A 119 21.55 -11.11 -0.79
N LYS A 120 20.82 -11.38 0.30
CA LYS A 120 19.36 -11.46 0.28
C LYS A 120 18.72 -10.62 1.37
N LEU A 121 17.61 -9.99 1.00
CA LEU A 121 16.69 -9.31 1.89
C LEU A 121 15.33 -10.00 1.72
N VAL A 122 14.84 -10.62 2.79
CA VAL A 122 13.52 -11.25 2.81
C VAL A 122 12.63 -10.43 3.72
N ILE A 123 11.54 -9.91 3.15
CA ILE A 123 10.59 -9.07 3.86
C ILE A 123 9.18 -9.65 3.83
N ARG A 124 8.36 -9.19 4.77
CA ARG A 124 6.91 -9.40 4.79
C ARG A 124 6.22 -8.05 4.89
N ARG A 125 5.11 -7.86 4.15
CA ARG A 125 4.28 -6.66 4.29
C ARG A 125 3.60 -6.68 5.67
N THR A 126 3.64 -5.55 6.38
CA THR A 126 2.92 -5.37 7.65
C THR A 126 2.17 -4.05 7.65
N LEU A 127 1.06 -3.95 8.37
CA LEU A 127 0.22 -2.75 8.30
C LEU A 127 0.94 -1.53 8.88
N THR A 128 0.75 -0.38 8.23
CA THR A 128 1.04 0.93 8.83
C THR A 128 0.07 1.22 9.97
N ASP A 129 0.41 2.17 10.83
CA ASP A 129 -0.49 2.56 11.92
C ASP A 129 -1.78 3.20 11.36
N GLN A 130 -1.70 3.86 10.21
CA GLN A 130 -2.86 4.36 9.48
C GLN A 130 -3.75 3.21 8.98
N GLU A 131 -3.16 2.19 8.36
CA GLU A 131 -3.91 1.02 7.87
C GLU A 131 -4.58 0.27 9.03
N LYS A 132 -3.92 0.14 10.19
CA LYS A 132 -4.52 -0.48 11.39
C LYS A 132 -5.69 0.33 11.92
N ASP A 133 -5.59 1.66 11.96
CA ASP A 133 -6.71 2.50 12.40
C ASP A 133 -7.87 2.45 11.40
N TYR A 134 -7.57 2.43 10.10
CA TYR A 134 -8.58 2.25 9.06
C TYR A 134 -9.28 0.89 9.16
N GLN A 135 -8.57 -0.19 9.47
CA GLN A 135 -9.18 -1.51 9.71
C GLN A 135 -10.19 -1.50 10.86
N LYS A 136 -9.95 -0.73 11.93
CA LYS A 136 -10.94 -0.58 13.02
C LYS A 136 -12.23 0.06 12.51
N LEU A 137 -12.13 1.07 11.63
CA LEU A 137 -13.31 1.68 10.99
C LEU A 137 -14.05 0.67 10.12
N MET A 138 -13.34 -0.16 9.36
CA MET A 138 -13.95 -1.21 8.53
C MET A 138 -14.73 -2.22 9.38
N VAL A 139 -14.19 -2.61 10.54
CA VAL A 139 -14.88 -3.50 11.48
C VAL A 139 -16.17 -2.84 12.00
N LEU A 140 -16.10 -1.59 12.47
CA LEU A 140 -17.27 -0.86 12.94
C LEU A 140 -18.35 -0.72 11.86
N PHE A 141 -17.95 -0.43 10.62
CA PHE A 141 -18.90 -0.32 9.52
C PHE A 141 -19.53 -1.68 9.15
N SER A 142 -18.75 -2.75 9.15
CA SER A 142 -19.24 -4.12 8.90
C SER A 142 -20.32 -4.53 9.90
N GLU A 143 -20.21 -4.13 11.18
CA GLU A 143 -21.26 -4.36 12.18
C GLU A 143 -22.57 -3.64 11.83
N ILE A 144 -22.47 -2.40 11.34
CA ILE A 144 -23.63 -1.62 10.87
C ILE A 144 -24.27 -2.31 9.65
N GLU A 145 -23.46 -2.71 8.66
CA GLU A 145 -23.95 -3.40 7.47
C GLU A 145 -24.61 -4.75 7.81
N THR A 146 -24.04 -5.49 8.76
CA THR A 146 -24.61 -6.76 9.22
C THR A 146 -26.01 -6.57 9.79
N LEU A 147 -26.21 -5.55 10.62
CA LEU A 147 -27.54 -5.22 11.17
C LEU A 147 -28.49 -4.70 10.09
N ALA A 148 -28.03 -3.80 9.23
CA ALA A 148 -28.82 -3.22 8.14
C ALA A 148 -29.35 -4.30 7.18
N ASN A 149 -28.55 -5.34 6.92
CA ASN A 149 -28.88 -6.42 5.99
C ASN A 149 -29.47 -7.67 6.68
N SER A 150 -29.72 -7.63 7.99
CA SER A 150 -30.22 -8.79 8.75
C SER A 150 -31.68 -9.18 8.47
N VAL A 151 -32.44 -8.29 7.83
CA VAL A 151 -33.87 -8.46 7.53
C VAL A 151 -34.11 -8.23 6.04
N SER A 152 -34.90 -9.08 5.39
CA SER A 152 -35.30 -8.88 4.00
C SER A 152 -36.34 -7.75 3.86
N CYS A 153 -36.14 -6.88 2.87
CA CYS A 153 -37.07 -5.81 2.55
C CYS A 153 -38.28 -6.36 1.80
N VAL A 154 -39.43 -6.43 2.49
CA VAL A 154 -40.72 -6.83 1.91
C VAL A 154 -41.70 -5.66 1.82
N ASN A 155 -41.72 -4.78 2.83
CA ASN A 155 -42.57 -3.60 2.90
C ASN A 155 -41.72 -2.38 3.23
N SER A 156 -41.68 -1.39 2.33
CA SER A 156 -40.85 -0.19 2.50
C SER A 156 -41.25 0.68 3.69
N ASN A 157 -42.50 0.62 4.15
CA ASN A 157 -42.94 1.35 5.34
C ASN A 157 -42.30 0.85 6.64
N ASP A 158 -41.75 -0.38 6.62
CA ASP A 158 -41.00 -0.94 7.75
C ASP A 158 -39.51 -0.54 7.72
N TRP A 159 -39.11 0.35 6.81
CA TRP A 159 -37.72 0.75 6.61
C TRP A 159 -37.56 2.25 6.77
N ASN A 160 -36.38 2.63 7.24
CA ASN A 160 -35.96 4.01 7.38
C ASN A 160 -34.49 4.14 6.96
N PHE A 161 -33.98 5.36 6.90
CA PHE A 161 -32.57 5.59 6.57
C PHE A 161 -31.96 6.70 7.40
N ILE A 162 -30.64 6.61 7.58
CA ILE A 162 -29.86 7.60 8.32
C ILE A 162 -28.56 7.90 7.58
N GLY A 163 -28.05 9.12 7.74
CA GLY A 163 -26.71 9.49 7.31
C GLY A 163 -25.66 8.81 8.20
N TYR A 164 -24.60 8.28 7.61
CA TYR A 164 -23.51 7.65 8.37
C TYR A 164 -22.16 8.27 8.01
N GLY A 165 -21.21 8.12 8.93
CA GLY A 165 -19.84 8.55 8.71
C GLY A 165 -19.69 10.06 8.68
N THR A 166 -18.45 10.49 8.49
CA THR A 166 -18.13 11.88 8.20
C THR A 166 -17.01 11.99 7.17
N LYS A 167 -17.22 12.87 6.20
CA LYS A 167 -16.16 13.29 5.29
C LYS A 167 -15.19 14.21 6.02
N ALA A 168 -13.93 14.23 5.61
CA ALA A 168 -12.93 15.13 6.20
C ALA A 168 -13.30 16.63 6.13
N CYS A 169 -14.14 17.03 5.18
CA CYS A 169 -14.70 18.38 5.04
C CYS A 169 -15.97 18.63 5.85
N GLY A 170 -16.47 17.63 6.59
CA GLY A 170 -17.79 17.62 7.22
C GLY A 170 -18.89 17.04 6.32
N GLY A 171 -20.03 16.75 6.94
CA GLY A 171 -21.16 16.05 6.30
C GLY A 171 -20.99 14.52 6.27
N PHE A 172 -22.09 13.81 6.00
CA PHE A 172 -22.10 12.34 5.97
C PHE A 172 -21.33 11.77 4.78
N GLN A 173 -20.81 10.55 4.94
CA GLN A 173 -20.26 9.79 3.80
C GLN A 173 -21.37 9.37 2.84
N GLY A 174 -22.50 8.94 3.39
CA GLY A 174 -23.67 8.52 2.65
C GLY A 174 -24.85 8.24 3.55
N TYR A 175 -25.84 7.52 3.02
CA TYR A 175 -27.02 7.07 3.76
C TYR A 175 -27.06 5.55 3.78
N ILE A 176 -27.58 5.00 4.89
CA ILE A 176 -27.78 3.56 5.06
C ILE A 176 -29.22 3.30 5.47
N ALA A 177 -29.84 2.32 4.82
CA ALA A 177 -31.20 1.88 5.10
C ALA A 177 -31.19 0.83 6.22
N TYR A 178 -32.21 0.85 7.07
CA TYR A 178 -32.38 -0.14 8.13
C TYR A 178 -33.87 -0.43 8.36
N SER A 179 -34.16 -1.64 8.82
CA SER A 179 -35.54 -2.02 9.15
C SER A 179 -35.91 -1.60 10.57
N ASN A 180 -37.12 -1.12 10.78
CA ASN A 180 -37.70 -0.84 12.11
C ASN A 180 -37.88 -2.12 12.96
N LYS A 181 -37.63 -3.30 12.39
CA LYS A 181 -37.76 -4.61 13.05
C LYS A 181 -36.47 -5.10 13.70
N ILE A 182 -35.34 -4.41 13.50
CA ILE A 182 -34.07 -4.73 14.18
C ILE A 182 -34.02 -4.03 15.54
N ASN A 183 -32.96 -4.27 16.31
CA ASN A 183 -32.64 -3.42 17.47
C ASN A 183 -32.17 -2.03 16.99
N VAL A 184 -33.12 -1.13 16.74
CA VAL A 184 -32.85 0.21 16.18
C VAL A 184 -31.93 1.02 17.08
N SER A 185 -32.05 0.91 18.41
CA SER A 185 -31.19 1.67 19.33
C SER A 185 -29.72 1.29 19.19
N ASP A 186 -29.43 -0.02 19.16
CA ASP A 186 -28.07 -0.53 18.98
C ASP A 186 -27.51 -0.15 17.59
N PHE A 187 -28.32 -0.28 16.55
CA PHE A 187 -27.94 0.14 15.20
C PHE A 187 -27.55 1.63 15.15
N LEU A 188 -28.37 2.51 15.72
CA LEU A 188 -28.11 3.95 15.72
C LEU A 188 -26.87 4.31 16.55
N GLU A 189 -26.66 3.66 17.69
CA GLU A 189 -25.47 3.84 18.51
C GLU A 189 -24.18 3.45 17.75
N LYS A 190 -24.22 2.35 16.99
CA LYS A 190 -23.10 1.95 16.13
C LYS A 190 -22.83 2.96 15.02
N VAL A 191 -23.87 3.49 14.37
CA VAL A 191 -23.72 4.56 13.36
C VAL A 191 -23.06 5.81 13.96
N ILE A 192 -23.49 6.23 15.16
CA ILE A 192 -22.89 7.39 15.87
C ILE A 192 -21.43 7.11 16.22
N THR A 193 -21.14 5.91 16.73
CA THR A 193 -19.78 5.50 17.11
C THR A 193 -18.85 5.50 15.90
N TYR A 194 -19.25 4.83 14.81
CA TYR A 194 -18.50 4.84 13.54
C TYR A 194 -18.24 6.27 13.06
N THR A 195 -19.27 7.12 13.05
CA THR A 195 -19.15 8.52 12.61
C THR A 195 -18.13 9.30 13.44
N LYS A 196 -18.14 9.12 14.76
CA LYS A 196 -17.17 9.76 15.65
C LYS A 196 -15.73 9.26 15.42
N GLU A 197 -15.56 7.95 15.28
CA GLU A 197 -14.23 7.36 15.06
C GLU A 197 -13.67 7.71 13.67
N GLU A 198 -14.52 7.82 12.65
CA GLU A 198 -14.11 8.28 11.32
C GLU A 198 -13.67 9.75 11.34
N ASP A 199 -14.36 10.63 12.08
CA ASP A 199 -13.94 12.02 12.30
C ASP A 199 -12.55 12.09 12.95
N ALA A 200 -12.33 11.29 13.99
CA ALA A 200 -11.04 11.21 14.67
C ALA A 200 -9.93 10.70 13.74
N TYR A 201 -10.23 9.68 12.92
CA TYR A 201 -9.31 9.16 11.90
C TYR A 201 -8.95 10.23 10.86
N ASN A 202 -9.95 10.92 10.31
CA ASN A 202 -9.76 11.97 9.31
C ASN A 202 -8.82 13.07 9.81
N LYS A 203 -9.04 13.52 11.06
CA LYS A 203 -8.19 14.53 11.72
C LYS A 203 -6.79 14.03 12.00
N LYS A 204 -6.66 12.81 12.52
CA LYS A 204 -5.37 12.20 12.87
C LYS A 204 -4.46 12.06 11.64
N TRP A 205 -5.03 11.66 10.51
CA TRP A 205 -4.28 11.32 9.30
C TRP A 205 -4.36 12.39 8.20
N ASN A 206 -4.90 13.58 8.52
CA ASN A 206 -5.09 14.69 7.58
C ASN A 206 -5.70 14.23 6.24
N ILE A 207 -6.76 13.41 6.33
CA ILE A 207 -7.43 12.89 5.16
C ILE A 207 -8.04 14.04 4.37
N PHE A 208 -7.84 14.06 3.06
CA PHE A 208 -8.47 15.02 2.16
C PHE A 208 -9.72 14.42 1.53
N SER A 209 -10.75 15.24 1.37
CA SER A 209 -12.00 14.86 0.70
C SER A 209 -12.28 15.81 -0.46
N ASN A 210 -13.00 15.34 -1.47
CA ASN A 210 -13.47 16.15 -2.60
C ASN A 210 -14.61 17.11 -2.23
N CYS A 211 -15.00 17.18 -0.94
CA CYS A 211 -16.07 18.01 -0.43
C CYS A 211 -17.45 17.79 -1.07
N SER A 212 -17.68 16.64 -1.70
CA SER A 212 -18.97 16.35 -2.33
C SER A 212 -20.02 16.00 -1.28
N ILE A 213 -21.23 16.53 -1.45
CA ILE A 213 -22.36 16.27 -0.56
C ILE A 213 -23.17 15.11 -1.13
N PRO A 214 -23.39 14.01 -0.38
CA PRO A 214 -24.26 12.93 -0.84
C PRO A 214 -25.70 13.44 -0.94
N MET A 215 -26.35 13.17 -2.07
CA MET A 215 -27.76 13.48 -2.27
C MET A 215 -28.59 12.70 -1.25
N LYS A 216 -29.54 13.37 -0.58
CA LYS A 216 -30.43 12.73 0.39
C LYS A 216 -31.49 11.90 -0.33
N PRO A 217 -31.70 10.62 0.03
CA PRO A 217 -32.82 9.83 -0.47
C PRO A 217 -34.16 10.49 -0.12
N VAL A 218 -35.14 10.33 -1.02
CA VAL A 218 -36.52 10.76 -0.80
C VAL A 218 -37.34 9.63 -0.16
N GLU A 219 -37.11 8.39 -0.61
CA GLU A 219 -37.83 7.19 -0.13
C GLU A 219 -36.98 5.92 -0.30
N ILE A 220 -37.49 4.82 0.27
CA ILE A 220 -36.96 3.46 0.11
C ILE A 220 -37.99 2.63 -0.64
N ASN A 221 -37.55 1.84 -1.61
CA ASN A 221 -38.33 0.79 -2.24
C ASN A 221 -37.72 -0.58 -1.93
N CYS A 222 -38.56 -1.61 -1.76
CA CYS A 222 -38.07 -2.97 -1.65
C CYS A 222 -37.99 -3.62 -3.05
N VAL A 223 -36.79 -3.97 -3.49
CA VAL A 223 -36.56 -4.65 -4.78
C VAL A 223 -35.79 -5.93 -4.51
N ASN A 224 -36.36 -7.08 -4.90
CA ASN A 224 -35.74 -8.40 -4.71
C ASN A 224 -35.30 -8.69 -3.27
N GLY A 225 -36.05 -8.20 -2.27
CA GLY A 225 -35.71 -8.40 -0.86
C GLY A 225 -34.67 -7.42 -0.31
N PHE A 226 -34.22 -6.43 -1.09
CA PHE A 226 -33.25 -5.41 -0.67
C PHE A 226 -33.87 -4.01 -0.64
N PRO A 227 -33.49 -3.16 0.33
CA PRO A 227 -33.87 -1.75 0.33
C PRO A 227 -33.09 -0.98 -0.74
N VAL A 228 -33.78 -0.23 -1.59
CA VAL A 228 -33.20 0.59 -2.66
C VAL A 228 -33.64 2.03 -2.49
N PHE A 229 -32.68 2.97 -2.42
CA PHE A 229 -32.97 4.40 -2.34
C PHE A 229 -33.55 4.94 -3.65
N LYS A 230 -34.55 5.81 -3.53
CA LYS A 230 -34.93 6.74 -4.60
C LYS A 230 -34.48 8.14 -4.24
N TYR A 231 -34.10 8.88 -5.27
CA TYR A 231 -33.62 10.25 -5.20
C TYR A 231 -34.45 11.12 -6.13
#